data_AF-A0A2M8A7G4-F1
#
_entry.id   AF-A0A2M8A7G4-F1
#
_cell.length_a   1.000
_cell.length_b   1.000
_cell.length_c   1.000
_cell.angle_alpha   90.00
_cell.angle_beta   90.00
_cell.angle_gamma   90.00
#
_symmetry.space_group_name_H-M   'P 1'
#
loop_
_entity.id
_entity.type
_entity.pdbx_description
1 polymer ?
#
loop_
_entity_poly.entity_id
_entity_poly.type
_entity_poly.pdbx_seq_one_letter_code
_entity_poly.pdbx_strand_id
1 'polypeptide(L)'
;MENQAALIETLFEKAETFGKTTFQLFKLKSIDATIGVVTILLSRLVVLLFFSLFILVLNLGIALWLGKLLGEIYYGFFIVSAFYLLIGTLLYFFLHKWIKKPIADLVISQALKY
;
A
#
# COMPACT_ATOMS: atom_id res chain seq x y z
N MET A 1 20.50 -40.44 -43.74
CA MET A 1 19.20 -40.11 -43.12
C MET A 1 19.21 -40.35 -41.61
N GLU A 2 19.88 -41.38 -41.08
CA GLU A 2 20.02 -41.66 -39.63
C GLU A 2 20.60 -40.50 -38.78
N ASN A 3 21.61 -39.80 -39.29
CA ASN A 3 22.32 -38.77 -38.50
C ASN A 3 21.49 -37.49 -38.25
N GLN A 4 20.52 -37.18 -39.12
CA GLN A 4 19.67 -35.99 -38.95
C GLN A 4 18.57 -36.22 -37.89
N ALA A 5 18.09 -37.47 -37.75
CA ALA A 5 17.12 -37.83 -36.73
C ALA A 5 17.74 -37.73 -35.32
N ALA A 6 18.97 -38.22 -35.13
CA ALA A 6 19.69 -38.13 -33.85
C ALA A 6 19.98 -36.67 -33.44
N LEU A 7 20.24 -35.78 -34.40
CA LEU A 7 20.41 -34.34 -34.13
C LEU A 7 19.10 -33.67 -33.71
N ILE A 8 17.96 -34.04 -34.32
CA ILE A 8 16.66 -33.49 -33.93
C ILE A 8 16.27 -33.97 -32.53
N GLU A 9 16.52 -35.24 -32.23
CA GLU A 9 16.22 -35.84 -30.92
C GLU A 9 17.03 -35.19 -29.79
N THR A 10 18.33 -34.97 -29.99
CA THR A 10 19.20 -34.29 -29.02
C THR A 10 18.85 -32.80 -28.83
N LEU A 11 18.38 -32.11 -29.88
CA LEU A 11 17.86 -30.75 -29.77
C LEU A 11 16.53 -30.69 -29.02
N PHE A 12 15.65 -31.68 -29.23
CA PHE A 12 14.38 -31.80 -28.53
C PHE A 12 14.61 -32.09 -27.04
N GLU A 13 15.54 -32.99 -26.71
CA GLU A 13 15.93 -33.32 -25.34
C GLU A 13 16.54 -32.12 -24.61
N LYS A 14 17.41 -31.35 -25.28
CA LYS A 14 17.92 -30.08 -24.73
C LYS A 14 16.79 -29.08 -24.52
N ALA A 15 15.91 -28.88 -25.50
CA ALA A 15 14.78 -27.95 -25.39
C ALA A 15 13.82 -28.33 -24.24
N GLU A 16 13.56 -29.61 -24.04
CA GLU A 16 12.77 -30.13 -22.92
C GLU A 16 13.47 -29.85 -21.58
N THR A 17 14.78 -30.09 -21.51
CA THR A 17 15.58 -29.86 -20.31
C THR A 17 15.62 -28.36 -19.96
N PHE A 18 15.86 -27.48 -20.95
CA PHE A 18 15.79 -26.04 -20.79
C PHE A 18 14.39 -25.58 -20.36
N GLY A 19 13.33 -26.10 -20.97
CA GLY A 19 11.95 -25.80 -20.60
C GLY A 19 11.63 -26.21 -19.16
N LYS A 20 12.06 -27.40 -18.72
CA LYS A 20 11.91 -27.85 -17.33
C LYS A 20 12.66 -26.94 -16.35
N THR A 21 13.90 -26.55 -16.66
CA THR A 21 14.67 -25.66 -15.79
C THR A 21 14.06 -24.25 -15.73
N THR A 22 13.62 -23.69 -16.85
CA THR A 22 12.94 -22.39 -16.89
C THR A 22 11.63 -22.41 -16.11
N PHE A 23 10.86 -23.50 -16.18
CA PHE A 23 9.64 -23.67 -15.38
C PHE A 23 9.92 -23.75 -13.88
N GLN A 24 10.96 -24.50 -13.47
CA GLN A 24 11.39 -24.58 -12.07
C GLN A 24 11.83 -23.21 -11.55
N LEU A 25 12.61 -22.45 -12.33
CA LEU A 25 13.04 -21.10 -11.99
C LEU A 25 11.87 -20.13 -11.86
N PHE A 26 10.87 -20.21 -12.76
CA PHE A 26 9.69 -19.35 -12.69
C PHE A 26 8.83 -19.66 -11.46
N LYS A 27 8.66 -20.95 -11.12
CA LYS A 27 7.98 -21.37 -9.90
C LYS A 27 8.66 -20.83 -8.66
N LEU A 28 9.98 -20.95 -8.57
CA LEU A 28 10.75 -20.48 -7.42
C LEU A 28 10.70 -18.95 -7.30
N LYS A 29 10.93 -18.24 -8.42
CA LYS A 29 10.88 -16.77 -8.46
C LYS A 29 9.51 -16.19 -8.13
N SER A 30 8.43 -16.88 -8.51
CA SER A 30 7.06 -16.48 -8.18
C SER A 30 6.78 -16.62 -6.68
N ILE A 31 7.28 -17.70 -6.06
CA ILE A 31 7.17 -17.92 -4.61
C ILE A 31 7.98 -16.85 -3.86
N ASP A 32 9.24 -16.63 -4.26
CA ASP A 32 10.11 -15.64 -3.62
C ASP A 32 9.58 -14.21 -3.76
N ALA A 33 9.07 -13.85 -4.93
CA ALA A 33 8.45 -12.54 -5.15
C ALA A 33 7.21 -12.36 -4.26
N THR A 34 6.37 -13.39 -4.13
CA THR A 34 5.19 -13.37 -3.27
C THR A 34 5.57 -13.21 -1.80
N ILE A 35 6.57 -13.98 -1.33
CA ILE A 35 7.07 -13.89 0.03
C ILE A 35 7.65 -12.50 0.31
N GLY A 36 8.42 -11.93 -0.62
CA GLY A 36 8.97 -10.58 -0.49
C GLY A 36 7.88 -9.52 -0.34
N VAL A 37 6.85 -9.55 -1.20
CA VAL A 37 5.72 -8.60 -1.13
C VAL A 37 4.93 -8.77 0.16
N VAL A 38 4.60 -10.00 0.54
CA VAL A 38 3.87 -10.30 1.78
C VAL A 38 4.67 -9.85 3.00
N THR A 39 5.98 -10.05 3.01
CA THR A 39 6.86 -9.62 4.11
C THR A 39 6.85 -8.10 4.25
N ILE A 40 6.98 -7.35 3.15
CA ILE A 40 6.93 -5.87 3.16
C ILE A 40 5.56 -5.40 3.65
N LEU A 41 4.47 -6.02 3.20
CA LEU A 41 3.11 -5.69 3.61
C LEU A 41 2.90 -5.96 5.10
N LEU A 42 3.32 -7.12 5.60
CA LEU A 42 3.22 -7.49 7.02
C LEU A 42 4.03 -6.53 7.89
N SER A 43 5.29 -6.28 7.55
CA SER A 43 6.12 -5.31 8.28
C SER A 43 5.48 -3.93 8.33
N ARG A 44 4.92 -3.46 7.21
CA ARG A 44 4.23 -2.16 7.16
C ARG A 44 2.93 -2.17 7.96
N LEU A 45 2.16 -3.24 7.92
CA LEU A 45 0.93 -3.42 8.70
C LEU A 45 1.19 -3.37 10.19
N VAL A 46 2.22 -4.06 10.67
CA VAL A 46 2.60 -4.05 12.08
C VAL A 46 2.95 -2.63 12.52
N VAL A 47 3.80 -1.93 11.76
CA VAL A 47 4.16 -0.54 12.07
C VAL A 47 2.91 0.36 12.10
N LEU A 48 2.03 0.25 11.10
CA LEU A 48 0.81 1.03 11.00
C LEU A 48 -0.12 0.76 12.18
N LEU A 49 -0.25 -0.50 12.60
CA LEU A 49 -1.07 -0.90 13.75
C LEU A 49 -0.54 -0.29 15.05
N PHE A 50 0.77 -0.38 15.31
CA PHE A 50 1.39 0.26 16.48
C PHE A 50 1.22 1.78 16.47
N PHE A 51 1.42 2.40 15.31
CA PHE A 51 1.24 3.85 15.16
C PHE A 51 -0.22 4.27 15.38
N SER A 52 -1.18 3.48 14.88
CA SER A 52 -2.60 3.69 15.09
C SER A 52 -2.97 3.57 16.57
N LEU A 53 -2.45 2.56 17.27
CA LEU A 53 -2.65 2.40 18.71
C LEU A 53 -2.06 3.58 19.48
N PHE A 54 -0.85 4.01 19.13
CA PHE A 54 -0.21 5.18 19.75
C PHE A 54 -1.07 6.43 19.60
N ILE A 55 -1.55 6.73 18.39
CA ILE A 55 -2.40 7.90 18.12
C ILE A 55 -3.74 7.81 18.87
N LEU A 56 -4.32 6.60 18.99
CA LEU A 56 -5.56 6.38 19.72
C LEU A 56 -5.37 6.68 21.21
N VAL A 57 -4.34 6.12 21.84
CA VAL A 57 -4.03 6.35 23.26
C VAL A 57 -3.69 7.83 23.49
N LEU A 58 -2.95 8.46 22.58
CA LEU A 58 -2.64 9.89 22.64
C LEU A 58 -3.92 10.74 22.64
N ASN A 59 -4.87 10.43 21.75
CA ASN A 59 -6.16 11.11 21.67
C ASN A 59 -6.97 10.97 22.96
N LEU A 60 -7.04 9.76 23.50
CA LEU A 60 -7.69 9.51 24.79
C LEU A 60 -7.00 10.31 25.90
N GLY A 61 -5.66 10.34 25.92
CA GLY A 61 -4.89 11.13 26.88
C GLY A 61 -5.18 12.62 26.80
N ILE A 62 -5.22 13.19 25.59
CA ILE A 62 -5.55 14.61 25.36
C ILE A 62 -6.99 14.90 25.79
N ALA A 63 -7.94 14.03 25.43
CA ALA A 63 -9.34 14.19 25.83
C ALA A 63 -9.52 14.12 27.35
N LEU A 64 -8.89 13.17 28.02
CA LEU A 64 -8.95 13.05 29.48
C LEU A 64 -8.25 14.22 30.18
N TRP A 65 -7.12 14.68 29.67
CA TRP A 65 -6.38 15.81 30.23
C TRP A 65 -7.18 17.12 30.10
N LEU A 66 -7.73 17.40 28.92
CA LEU A 66 -8.63 18.54 28.70
C LEU A 66 -9.88 18.42 29.58
N GLY A 67 -10.49 17.24 29.63
CA GLY A 67 -11.67 16.99 30.45
C GLY A 67 -11.41 17.24 31.94
N LYS A 68 -10.26 16.81 32.47
CA LYS A 68 -9.87 17.10 33.85
C LYS A 68 -9.65 18.60 34.09
N LEU A 69 -9.10 19.33 33.12
CA LEU A 69 -8.92 20.78 33.21
C LEU A 69 -10.25 21.54 33.25
N LEU A 70 -11.25 20.99 32.55
CA LEU A 70 -12.61 21.55 32.43
C LEU A 70 -13.57 21.06 33.53
N GLY A 71 -13.08 20.23 34.46
CA GLY A 71 -13.85 19.64 35.56
C GLY A 71 -14.57 18.34 35.22
N GLU A 72 -14.98 18.14 33.96
CA GLU A 72 -15.68 16.93 33.51
C GLU A 72 -15.06 16.32 32.25
N ILE A 73 -14.93 14.99 32.24
CA ILE A 73 -14.29 14.23 31.15
C ILE A 73 -15.01 14.45 29.80
N TYR A 74 -16.34 14.58 29.82
CA TYR A 74 -17.17 14.77 28.63
C TYR A 74 -16.78 16.03 27.82
N TYR A 75 -16.37 17.11 28.48
CA TYR A 75 -15.96 18.33 27.79
C TYR A 75 -14.68 18.14 26.98
N GLY A 76 -13.75 17.33 27.48
CA GLY A 76 -12.52 17.02 26.77
C GLY A 76 -12.77 16.31 25.45
N PHE A 77 -13.66 15.32 25.44
CA PHE A 77 -14.09 14.66 24.21
C PHE A 77 -14.82 15.60 23.25
N PHE A 78 -15.65 16.51 23.77
CA PHE A 78 -16.41 17.47 22.95
C PHE A 78 -15.50 18.48 22.24
N ILE A 79 -14.44 18.96 22.92
CA ILE A 79 -13.46 19.87 22.32
C ILE A 79 -12.64 19.15 21.25
N VAL A 80 -12.17 17.94 21.55
CA VAL A 80 -11.38 17.14 20.59
C VAL A 80 -12.21 16.81 19.35
N SER A 81 -13.49 16.45 19.50
CA SER A 81 -14.37 16.17 18.37
C SER A 81 -14.69 17.43 17.55
N ALA A 82 -14.94 18.57 18.19
CA ALA A 82 -15.14 19.85 17.50
C ALA A 82 -13.91 20.28 16.70
N PHE A 83 -12.71 20.08 17.26
CA PHE A 83 -11.45 20.34 16.58
C PHE A 83 -11.29 19.45 15.34
N TYR A 84 -11.60 18.15 15.45
CA TYR A 84 -11.59 17.24 14.30
C TYR A 84 -12.60 17.62 13.22
N LEU A 85 -13.79 18.08 13.60
CA LEU A 85 -14.82 18.53 12.66
C LEU A 85 -14.37 19.80 11.90
N LEU A 86 -13.76 20.75 12.61
CA LEU A 86 -13.19 21.96 12.01
C LEU A 86 -12.09 21.61 11.00
N ILE A 87 -11.14 20.75 11.38
CA ILE A 87 -10.07 20.29 10.48
C ILE A 87 -10.66 19.56 9.28
N GLY A 88 -11.61 18.66 9.48
CA GLY A 88 -12.26 17.91 8.40
C GLY A 88 -12.98 18.83 7.41
N THR A 89 -13.66 19.86 7.91
CA THR A 89 -14.34 20.87 7.08
C THR A 89 -13.34 21.73 6.31
N LEU A 90 -12.27 22.18 6.98
CA LEU A 90 -11.20 22.97 6.36
C LEU A 90 -10.48 22.16 5.28
N LEU A 91 -10.16 20.90 5.58
CA LEU A 91 -9.63 19.94 4.62
C LEU A 91 -10.59 19.80 3.45
N TYR A 92 -11.87 19.49 3.64
CA TYR A 92 -12.82 19.35 2.54
C TYR A 92 -12.81 20.54 1.58
N PHE A 93 -12.80 21.76 2.11
CA PHE A 93 -12.77 22.98 1.30
C PHE A 93 -11.42 23.18 0.57
N PHE A 94 -10.30 22.95 1.26
CA PHE A 94 -8.96 23.04 0.66
C PHE A 94 -8.71 21.92 -0.34
N LEU A 95 -9.05 20.68 -0.02
CA LEU A 95 -8.90 19.50 -0.85
C LEU A 95 -9.68 19.65 -2.16
N HIS A 96 -10.90 20.18 -2.10
CA HIS A 96 -11.68 20.45 -3.32
C HIS A 96 -10.95 21.40 -4.26
N LYS A 97 -10.24 22.39 -3.72
CA LYS A 97 -9.54 23.43 -4.49
C LYS A 97 -8.14 22.99 -4.93
N TRP A 98 -7.44 22.21 -4.10
CA TRP A 98 -6.04 21.81 -4.27
C TRP A 98 -5.86 20.46 -4.96
N ILE A 99 -6.78 19.49 -4.80
CA ILE A 99 -6.63 18.16 -5.38
C ILE A 99 -7.30 18.07 -6.75
N LYS A 100 -8.49 18.65 -6.95
CA LYS A 100 -9.18 18.57 -8.25
C LYS A 100 -8.37 19.20 -9.39
N LYS A 101 -7.73 20.35 -9.16
CA LYS A 101 -6.99 21.08 -10.21
C LYS A 101 -5.79 20.31 -10.76
N PRO A 102 -4.79 19.92 -9.94
CA PRO A 102 -3.61 19.22 -10.45
C PRO A 102 -3.94 17.82 -10.95
N ILE A 103 -4.90 17.11 -10.34
CA ILE A 103 -5.30 15.79 -10.86
C ILE A 103 -5.98 15.93 -12.22
N ALA A 104 -6.88 16.90 -12.40
CA ALA A 104 -7.49 17.15 -13.70
C ALA A 104 -6.45 17.56 -14.74
N ASP A 105 -5.51 18.46 -14.41
CA ASP A 105 -4.46 18.90 -15.32
C ASP A 105 -3.49 17.76 -15.68
N LEU A 106 -3.18 16.85 -14.75
CA LEU A 106 -2.37 15.66 -15.02
C LEU A 106 -3.08 14.67 -15.95
N VAL A 107 -4.38 14.43 -15.73
CA VAL A 107 -5.19 13.56 -16.59
C VAL A 107 -5.33 14.15 -18.00
N ILE A 108 -5.59 15.46 -18.10
CA ILE A 108 -5.71 16.16 -19.39
C ILE A 108 -4.36 16.20 -20.13
N SER A 109 -3.26 16.46 -19.42
CA SER A 109 -1.89 16.42 -19.97
C SER A 109 -1.51 15.05 -20.51
N GLN A 110 -1.88 13.97 -19.81
CA GLN A 110 -1.65 12.61 -20.31
C GLN A 110 -2.55 12.25 -21.50
N ALA A 111 -3.79 12.75 -21.53
CA ALA A 111 -4.73 12.49 -22.61
C ALA A 111 -4.40 13.25 -23.91
N LEU A 112 -3.85 14.46 -23.83
CA LEU A 112 -3.45 15.28 -24.99
C LEU A 112 -2.06 14.96 -25.55
N LYS A 113 -1.31 14.03 -24.93
CA LYS A 113 0.01 13.60 -25.40
C LYS A 113 -0.05 12.43 -26.41
N TYR A 114 -1.25 12.09 -26.88
CA TYR A 114 -1.52 11.15 -27.97
C TYR A 114 -2.28 11.88 -29.08
#